data_AF-A0A7X2MSM9-F1
#
_entry.id   AF-A0A7X2MSM9-F1
#
_cell.length_a   1.000
_cell.length_b   1.000
_cell.length_c   1.000
_cell.angle_alpha   90.00
_cell.angle_beta   90.00
_cell.angle_gamma   90.00
#
_symmetry.space_group_name_H-M   'P 1'
#
loop_
_entity.id
_entity.type
_entity.pdbx_description
1 polymer ?
#
loop_
_entity_poly.entity_id
_entity_poly.type
_entity_poly.pdbx_seq_one_letter_code
_entity_poly.pdbx_strand_id
1 'polypeptide(L)' 'KGDPARAATAMIAITEHDNPPRHLVMGAWGHDAVTSKLKERLAEIEAWKQTSVETDFPE' A
#
# COMPACT_ATOMS: atom_id res chain seq x y z
N LYS A 1 -20.05 6.81 -3.92
CA LYS A 1 -20.18 7.04 -5.38
C LYS A 1 -18.79 7.39 -5.91
N GLY A 2 -18.34 6.74 -6.98
CA GLY A 2 -17.07 7.07 -7.64
C GLY A 2 -17.29 8.04 -8.80
N ASP A 3 -16.20 8.65 -9.27
CA ASP A 3 -16.15 9.48 -10.48
C ASP A 3 -15.20 8.82 -11.50
N PRO A 4 -15.74 8.08 -12.49
CA PRO A 4 -14.93 7.38 -13.49
C PRO A 4 -14.10 8.33 -14.36
N ALA A 5 -14.57 9.55 -14.64
CA ALA A 5 -13.85 10.50 -15.47
C ALA A 5 -12.58 10.98 -14.74
N ARG A 6 -12.70 11.33 -13.45
CA ARG A 6 -11.53 11.68 -12.63
C ARG A 6 -10.58 10.50 -12.43
N ALA A 7 -11.09 9.28 -12.32
CA ALA A 7 -10.26 8.09 -12.25
C ALA A 7 -9.41 7.90 -13.51
N ALA A 8 -10.02 8.03 -14.70
CA ALA A 8 -9.30 7.95 -15.97
C ALA A 8 -8.23 9.04 -16.10
N THR A 9 -8.53 10.29 -15.73
CA THR A 9 -7.54 11.38 -15.71
C THR A 9 -6.36 11.07 -14.79
N ALA A 10 -6.62 10.54 -13.58
CA ALA A 10 -5.56 10.16 -12.65
C ALA A 10 -4.69 9.02 -13.20
N MET A 11 -5.31 8.02 -13.87
CA MET A 11 -4.57 6.93 -14.50
C MET A 11 -3.62 7.44 -15.59
N ILE A 12 -4.07 8.34 -16.46
CA ILE A 12 -3.22 8.94 -17.51
C ILE A 12 -2.07 9.72 -16.88
N ALA A 13 -2.36 10.63 -15.95
CA ALA A 13 -1.33 11.46 -15.31
C ALA A 13 -0.25 10.62 -14.61
N ILE A 14 -0.61 9.45 -14.05
CA ILE A 14 0.35 8.55 -13.42
C ILE A 14 1.34 7.95 -14.44
N THR A 15 0.91 7.69 -15.67
CA THR A 15 1.81 7.15 -16.71
C THR A 15 2.87 8.15 -17.16
N GLU A 16 2.68 9.44 -16.87
CA GLU A 16 3.61 10.52 -17.20
C GLU A 16 4.65 10.78 -16.10
N HIS A 17 4.59 10.06 -14.97
CA HIS A 17 5.54 10.21 -13.87
C HIS A 17 6.80 9.37 -14.12
N ASP A 18 7.99 9.91 -13.82
CA ASP A 18 9.28 9.22 -14.05
C ASP A 18 9.40 7.87 -13.32
N ASN A 19 8.68 7.72 -12.21
CA ASN A 19 8.61 6.47 -11.45
C ASN A 19 7.15 6.21 -11.05
N PRO A 20 6.35 5.54 -11.90
CA PRO A 20 4.94 5.30 -11.62
C PRO A 20 4.77 4.16 -10.60
N PRO A 21 3.75 4.21 -9.72
CA PRO A 21 3.47 3.13 -8.78
C PRO A 21 3.01 1.88 -9.53
N ARG A 22 3.43 0.69 -9.05
CA ARG A 22 2.91 -0.59 -9.57
C ARG A 22 1.43 -0.81 -9.26
N HIS A 23 0.94 -0.24 -8.17
CA HIS A 23 -0.43 -0.37 -7.70
C HIS A 23 -0.99 1.00 -7.33
N LEU A 24 -2.11 1.38 -7.94
CA LEU A 24 -2.87 2.58 -7.59
C LEU A 24 -4.25 2.16 -7.08
N VAL A 25 -4.56 2.49 -5.84
CA VAL A 25 -5.89 2.25 -5.27
C VAL A 25 -6.76 3.48 -5.54
N MET A 26 -7.84 3.30 -6.31
CA MET A 26 -8.71 4.40 -6.71
C MET A 26 -9.89 4.60 -5.75
N GLY A 27 -10.08 5.84 -5.32
CA GLY A 27 -11.18 6.25 -4.47
C GLY A 27 -10.92 6.06 -2.97
N ALA A 28 -11.52 6.94 -2.15
CA ALA A 28 -11.25 7.02 -0.71
C ALA A 28 -11.55 5.71 0.03
N TRP A 29 -12.70 5.10 -0.23
CA TRP A 29 -13.07 3.85 0.43
C TRP A 29 -12.08 2.71 0.13
N GLY A 30 -11.68 2.54 -1.14
CA GLY A 30 -10.71 1.51 -1.52
C GLY A 30 -9.36 1.76 -0.86
N HIS A 31 -8.92 3.02 -0.86
CA HIS A 31 -7.70 3.44 -0.19
C HIS A 31 -7.73 3.08 1.30
N ASP A 32 -8.82 3.43 2.00
CA ASP A 32 -8.97 3.17 3.43
C ASP A 32 -8.99 1.66 3.73
N ALA A 33 -9.73 0.87 2.94
CA ALA A 33 -9.80 -0.57 3.10
C ALA A 33 -8.43 -1.25 2.90
N VAL A 34 -7.71 -0.91 1.81
CA VAL A 34 -6.39 -1.48 1.51
C VAL A 34 -5.37 -1.05 2.56
N THR A 35 -5.31 0.25 2.90
CA THR A 35 -4.34 0.75 3.88
C THR A 35 -4.61 0.21 5.28
N SER A 36 -5.87 0.09 5.70
CA SER A 36 -6.22 -0.56 6.96
C SER A 36 -5.72 -2.00 6.99
N LYS A 37 -5.95 -2.76 5.90
CA LYS A 37 -5.52 -4.16 5.86
C LYS A 37 -4.00 -4.31 5.91
N LEU A 38 -3.27 -3.46 5.18
CA LEU A 38 -1.81 -3.48 5.22
C LEU A 38 -1.27 -3.09 6.60
N LYS A 39 -1.90 -2.12 7.28
CA LYS A 39 -1.54 -1.73 8.65
C LYS A 39 -1.78 -2.85 9.66
N GLU A 40 -2.90 -3.55 9.57
CA GLU A 40 -3.17 -4.73 10.41
C GLU A 40 -2.05 -5.77 10.26
N ARG A 41 -1.70 -6.10 9.01
CA ARG A 41 -0.66 -7.08 8.72
C ARG A 41 0.71 -6.65 9.20
N LEU A 42 1.04 -5.37 9.03
CA LEU A 42 2.28 -4.82 9.55
C LEU A 42 2.31 -4.87 11.09
N ALA A 43 1.21 -4.54 11.76
CA ALA A 43 1.11 -4.62 13.21
C ALA A 43 1.30 -6.06 13.72
N GLU A 44 0.71 -7.05 13.04
CA GLU A 44 0.95 -8.46 13.32
C GLU A 44 2.44 -8.82 13.21
N ILE A 45 3.12 -8.37 12.15
CA ILE A 45 4.56 -8.64 11.94
C ILE A 45 5.41 -7.97 13.04
N GLU A 46 5.17 -6.70 13.32
CA GLU A 46 5.94 -5.95 14.32
C GLU A 46 5.75 -6.49 15.74
N ALA A 47 4.59 -7.08 16.06
CA ALA A 47 4.36 -7.75 17.35
C ALA A 47 5.31 -8.93 17.61
N TRP A 48 5.86 -9.53 16.54
CA TRP A 48 6.82 -10.65 16.61
C TRP A 48 8.23 -10.24 16.18
N LYS A 49 8.54 -8.94 16.19
CA LYS A 49 9.83 -8.42 15.73
C LYS A 49 11.01 -9.04 16.46
N GLN A 50 10.97 -9.08 17.80
CA GLN A 50 12.08 -9.62 18.59
C GLN A 50 12.39 -11.07 18.18
N THR A 51 11.38 -11.94 18.20
CA THR A 51 11.52 -13.34 17.80
C THR A 51 12.00 -13.48 16.36
N SER A 52 11.55 -12.62 15.45
CA SER A 52 11.95 -12.67 14.04
C SER A 52 13.41 -12.24 13.85
N VAL A 53 13.83 -11.15 14.50
CA VAL A 53 15.19 -10.60 14.39
C VAL A 53 16.22 -11.50 15.08
N GLU A 54 15.87 -12.13 16.20
CA GLU A 54 16.75 -13.08 16.89
C GLU A 54 17.06 -14.35 16.08
N THR A 55 16.35 -14.60 14.97
CA THR A 55 16.66 -15.70 14.04
C THR A 55 17.72 -15.35 12.99
N ASP A 56 18.26 -14.13 13.02
CA ASP A 56 19.38 -13.75 12.17
C ASP A 56 20.68 -14.45 12.59
N PHE A 57 21.66 -14.48 11.70
CA PHE A 57 22.96 -15.06 12.02
C PHE A 57 23.63 -14.31 13.19
N PRO A 58 24.30 -15.03 14.10
CA PRO A 58 25.14 -14.37 15.11
C PRO A 58 26.25 -13.58 14.42
N GLU A 59 26.47 -12.34 14.83
CA GLU A 59 27.72 -11.60 14.55
C GLU A 59 28.92 -12.22 15.28
#